data_AF-A0A8I0K9B9-F1
#
_entry.id   AF-A0A8I0K9B9-F1
#
_cell.length_a   1.000
_cell.length_b   1.000
_cell.length_c   1.000
_cell.angle_alpha   90.00
_cell.angle_beta   90.00
_cell.angle_gamma   90.00
#
_symmetry.space_group_name_H-M   'P 1'
#
loop_
_entity.id
_entity.type
_entity.pdbx_description
1 polymer ?
#
loop_
_entity_poly.entity_id
_entity_poly.type
_entity_poly.pdbx_seq_one_letter_code
_entity_poly.pdbx_strand_id
1 'polypeptide(L)'
;KPDLLQATQNVLTLKYLDGGHGKGCNEQDDRYTQIRRVFHHLTFYGFMLCFAATGVATLYHYFLDLHAPYPIFSLPVILGTLGGIGLVVGPAGLLYLNLKRHPLHGDREQKPVDRGFIFLLILVSASGLVLMAFRNTPYMALLLIFHLATVMTFFITMPFGKFAHGFYRSASLLKFAIEGRISKKP
;
A
#
# COMPACT_ATOMS: atom_id res chain seq x y z
N LYS A 1 -6.74 -29.17 11.62
CA LYS A 1 -6.91 -28.59 10.26
C LYS A 1 -7.58 -27.21 10.40
N PRO A 2 -6.82 -26.16 10.77
CA PRO A 2 -6.81 -24.93 9.96
C PRO A 2 -5.50 -24.11 10.13
N ASP A 3 -4.55 -24.15 9.18
CA ASP A 3 -3.27 -23.39 9.36
C ASP A 3 -2.93 -22.44 8.20
N LEU A 4 -3.15 -22.83 6.94
CA LEU A 4 -2.93 -21.92 5.81
C LEU A 4 -3.89 -20.74 5.84
N LEU A 5 -5.17 -21.00 6.09
CA LEU A 5 -6.20 -19.98 6.14
C LEU A 5 -5.97 -18.99 7.29
N GLN A 6 -5.47 -19.49 8.43
CA GLN A 6 -5.16 -18.67 9.59
C GLN A 6 -3.86 -17.87 9.39
N ALA A 7 -2.84 -18.44 8.75
CA ALA A 7 -1.61 -17.73 8.39
C ALA A 7 -1.86 -16.63 7.36
N THR A 8 -2.62 -16.92 6.29
CA THR A 8 -3.03 -15.93 5.29
C THR A 8 -3.89 -14.84 5.92
N GLN A 9 -4.83 -15.19 6.80
CA GLN A 9 -5.59 -14.21 7.58
C GLN A 9 -4.69 -13.35 8.49
N ASN A 10 -3.69 -13.93 9.16
CA ASN A 10 -2.79 -13.19 10.04
C ASN A 10 -1.89 -12.20 9.27
N VAL A 11 -1.47 -12.56 8.04
CA VAL A 11 -0.73 -11.68 7.13
C VAL A 11 -1.64 -10.57 6.60
N LEU A 12 -2.81 -10.92 6.06
CA LEU A 12 -3.79 -9.95 5.54
C LEU A 12 -4.35 -9.01 6.62
N THR A 13 -4.41 -9.45 7.88
CA THR A 13 -4.86 -8.62 9.00
C THR A 13 -3.72 -7.89 9.71
N LEU A 14 -2.46 -8.08 9.28
CA LEU A 14 -1.27 -7.49 9.92
C LEU A 14 -1.26 -7.73 11.45
N LYS A 15 -1.66 -8.92 11.90
CA LYS A 15 -1.86 -9.24 13.33
C LYS A 15 -0.61 -9.05 14.21
N TYR A 16 0.58 -9.15 13.60
CA TYR A 16 1.88 -9.03 14.28
C TYR A 16 2.59 -7.69 14.04
N LEU A 17 1.90 -6.66 13.52
CA LEU A 17 2.52 -5.35 13.28
C LEU A 17 3.03 -4.70 14.58
N ASP A 18 2.35 -4.96 15.71
CA ASP A 18 2.65 -4.41 17.04
C ASP A 18 3.52 -5.31 17.93
N GLY A 19 4.32 -6.22 17.35
CA GLY A 19 5.17 -7.13 18.13
C GLY A 19 4.43 -8.34 18.73
N GLY A 20 3.18 -8.58 18.34
CA GLY A 20 2.42 -9.78 18.71
C GLY A 20 1.61 -9.69 20.01
N HIS A 21 1.61 -8.55 20.69
CA HIS A 21 0.84 -8.33 21.92
C HIS A 21 -0.58 -7.81 21.69
N GLY A 22 -0.94 -7.48 20.44
CA GLY A 22 -2.30 -7.06 20.03
C GLY A 22 -2.76 -5.71 20.58
N LYS A 23 -1.90 -4.98 21.31
CA LYS A 23 -2.27 -3.71 21.98
C LYS A 23 -2.02 -2.47 21.13
N GLY A 24 -1.02 -2.43 20.26
CA GLY A 24 -0.67 -1.25 19.47
C GLY A 24 0.80 -0.87 19.60
N CYS A 25 1.22 0.17 18.89
CA CYS A 25 2.42 0.92 19.24
C CYS A 25 2.05 2.18 20.05
N ASN A 26 2.94 2.60 20.94
CA ASN A 26 2.88 3.93 21.56
C ASN A 26 3.41 4.94 20.54
N GLU A 27 2.53 5.86 20.13
CA GLU A 27 2.81 6.78 19.02
C GLU A 27 3.26 8.16 19.52
N GLN A 28 2.53 8.73 20.49
CA GLN A 28 2.79 10.07 21.04
C GLN A 28 2.68 10.10 22.59
N ASP A 29 1.72 9.35 23.15
CA ASP A 29 1.56 9.10 24.59
C ASP A 29 1.87 7.63 24.91
N ASP A 30 2.04 7.30 26.20
CA ASP A 30 2.21 5.93 26.72
C ASP A 30 0.98 5.00 26.51
N ARG A 31 -0.05 5.48 25.78
CA ARG A 31 -1.22 4.69 25.40
C ARG A 31 -0.99 3.99 24.07
N TYR A 32 -1.15 2.67 24.08
CA TYR A 32 -1.10 1.86 22.88
C TYR A 32 -2.24 2.25 21.93
N THR A 33 -1.90 2.56 20.67
CA THR A 33 -2.91 2.88 19.64
C THR A 33 -2.78 1.93 18.44
N GLN A 34 -3.93 1.54 17.89
CA GLN A 34 -4.03 0.73 16.67
C GLN A 34 -4.05 1.59 15.38
N ILE A 35 -3.96 2.92 15.52
CA ILE A 35 -4.11 3.87 14.42
C ILE A 35 -3.05 3.62 13.32
N ARG A 36 -1.82 3.29 13.73
CA ARG A 36 -0.74 2.92 12.80
C ARG A 36 -1.11 1.70 11.95
N ARG A 37 -1.78 0.71 12.54
CA ARG A 37 -2.25 -0.51 11.84
C ARG A 37 -3.37 -0.18 10.86
N VAL A 38 -4.30 0.70 11.23
CA VAL A 38 -5.39 1.16 10.34
C VAL A 38 -4.80 1.87 9.12
N PHE A 39 -3.86 2.80 9.30
CA PHE A 39 -3.24 3.49 8.17
C PHE A 39 -2.37 2.56 7.30
N HIS A 40 -1.73 1.54 7.89
CA HIS A 40 -1.06 0.50 7.10
C HIS A 40 -2.05 -0.32 6.28
N HIS A 41 -3.18 -0.72 6.85
CA HIS A 41 -4.24 -1.41 6.10
C HIS A 41 -4.78 -0.55 4.96
N LEU A 42 -5.01 0.72 5.22
CA LEU A 42 -5.50 1.65 4.21
C LEU A 42 -4.49 1.83 3.07
N THR A 43 -3.19 1.89 3.40
CA THR A 43 -2.10 1.91 2.41
C THR A 43 -2.03 0.61 1.62
N PHE A 44 -2.07 -0.53 2.31
CA PHE A 44 -1.94 -1.86 1.70
C PHE A 44 -3.12 -2.20 0.78
N TYR A 45 -4.34 -2.11 1.30
CA TYR A 45 -5.55 -2.36 0.51
C TYR A 45 -5.75 -1.29 -0.55
N GLY A 46 -5.37 -0.03 -0.27
CA GLY A 46 -5.37 1.03 -1.28
C GLY A 46 -4.47 0.68 -2.48
N PHE A 47 -3.24 0.23 -2.20
CA PHE A 47 -2.31 -0.23 -3.24
C PHE A 47 -2.85 -1.45 -3.99
N MET A 48 -3.39 -2.45 -3.30
CA MET A 48 -3.96 -3.65 -3.94
C MET A 48 -5.15 -3.31 -4.84
N LEU A 49 -6.02 -2.37 -4.44
CA LEU A 49 -7.14 -1.91 -5.26
C LEU A 49 -6.66 -1.15 -6.50
N CYS A 50 -5.67 -0.26 -6.38
CA CYS A 50 -5.05 0.41 -7.53
C CYS A 50 -4.36 -0.58 -8.48
N PHE A 51 -3.65 -1.56 -7.94
CA PHE A 51 -3.02 -2.60 -8.75
C PHE A 51 -4.05 -3.45 -9.49
N ALA A 52 -5.13 -3.84 -8.81
CA ALA A 52 -6.25 -4.56 -9.43
C ALA A 52 -6.93 -3.71 -10.51
N ALA A 53 -7.11 -2.40 -10.28
CA ALA A 53 -7.65 -1.48 -11.28
C ALA A 53 -6.83 -1.49 -12.57
N THR A 54 -5.50 -1.36 -12.46
CA THR A 54 -4.59 -1.42 -13.61
C THR A 54 -4.62 -2.79 -14.29
N GLY A 55 -4.65 -3.89 -13.52
CA GLY A 55 -4.77 -5.24 -14.06
C GLY A 55 -6.06 -5.45 -14.86
N VAL A 56 -7.20 -5.05 -14.30
CA VAL A 56 -8.50 -5.14 -14.99
C VAL A 56 -8.53 -4.22 -16.21
N ALA A 57 -7.98 -3.01 -16.14
CA ALA A 57 -7.87 -2.11 -17.29
C ALA A 57 -7.04 -2.73 -18.43
N THR A 58 -5.93 -3.40 -18.11
CA THR A 58 -5.11 -4.12 -19.09
C THR A 58 -5.89 -5.26 -19.74
N LEU A 59 -6.63 -6.06 -18.95
CA LEU A 59 -7.49 -7.11 -19.49
C LEU A 59 -8.58 -6.53 -20.39
N TYR A 60 -9.22 -5.44 -19.98
CA TYR A 60 -10.25 -4.77 -20.78
C TYR A 60 -9.68 -4.31 -22.12
N HIS A 61 -8.50 -3.70 -22.10
CA HIS A 61 -7.85 -3.16 -23.28
C HIS A 61 -7.38 -4.24 -24.25
N TYR A 62 -6.61 -5.21 -23.77
CA TYR A 62 -5.94 -6.19 -24.64
C TYR A 62 -6.76 -7.45 -24.90
N PHE A 63 -7.69 -7.81 -24.02
CA PHE A 63 -8.47 -9.06 -24.13
C PHE A 63 -9.90 -8.83 -24.58
N LEU A 64 -10.52 -7.73 -24.15
CA LEU A 64 -11.92 -7.39 -24.48
C LEU A 64 -12.05 -6.27 -25.52
N ASP A 65 -10.92 -5.74 -26.02
CA ASP A 65 -10.84 -4.65 -27.00
C ASP A 65 -11.59 -3.36 -26.56
N LEU A 66 -11.80 -3.21 -25.25
CA LEU A 66 -12.44 -2.05 -24.64
C LEU A 66 -11.37 -0.97 -24.43
N HIS A 67 -11.42 0.07 -25.26
CA HIS A 67 -10.44 1.15 -25.22
C HIS A 67 -10.82 2.22 -24.20
N ALA A 68 -9.82 2.76 -23.50
CA ALA A 68 -9.98 3.94 -22.64
C ALA A 68 -10.37 5.17 -23.50
N PRO A 69 -11.15 6.14 -22.98
CA PRO A 69 -11.54 6.34 -21.58
C PRO A 69 -12.76 5.50 -21.13
N TYR A 70 -12.59 4.74 -20.04
CA TYR A 70 -13.65 3.88 -19.51
C TYR A 70 -14.80 4.66 -18.84
N PRO A 71 -16.03 4.12 -18.82
CA PRO A 71 -17.14 4.69 -18.06
C PRO A 71 -16.82 4.87 -16.57
N ILE A 72 -17.40 5.90 -15.92
CA ILE A 72 -17.12 6.22 -14.51
C ILE A 72 -17.49 5.06 -13.57
N PHE A 73 -18.52 4.29 -13.91
CA PHE A 73 -18.97 3.13 -13.14
C PHE A 73 -18.31 1.81 -13.55
N SER A 74 -17.26 1.86 -14.38
CA SER A 74 -16.52 0.65 -14.75
C SER A 74 -15.67 0.15 -13.59
N LEU A 75 -15.44 -1.17 -13.56
CA LEU A 75 -14.62 -1.83 -12.53
C LEU A 75 -13.24 -1.15 -12.36
N PRO A 76 -12.46 -0.86 -13.42
CA PRO A 76 -11.17 -0.19 -13.27
C PRO A 76 -11.26 1.16 -12.57
N VAL A 77 -12.28 1.96 -12.89
CA VAL A 77 -12.42 3.31 -12.34
C VAL A 77 -12.83 3.27 -10.86
N ILE A 78 -13.78 2.41 -10.50
CA ILE A 78 -14.22 2.27 -9.10
C ILE A 78 -13.07 1.78 -8.22
N LEU A 79 -12.39 0.71 -8.66
CA LEU A 79 -11.25 0.15 -7.94
C LEU A 79 -10.12 1.18 -7.81
N GLY A 80 -9.81 1.90 -8.89
CA GLY A 80 -8.77 2.91 -8.91
C GLY A 80 -9.09 4.11 -8.03
N THR A 81 -10.35 4.55 -7.98
CA THR A 81 -10.78 5.69 -7.16
C THR A 81 -10.75 5.35 -5.68
N LEU A 82 -11.31 4.20 -5.29
CA LEU A 82 -11.29 3.74 -3.89
C LEU A 82 -9.85 3.46 -3.42
N GLY A 83 -9.06 2.80 -4.27
CA GLY A 83 -7.65 2.55 -4.01
C GLY A 83 -6.84 3.83 -3.86
N GLY A 84 -7.07 4.80 -4.74
CA GLY A 84 -6.42 6.11 -4.73
C GLY A 84 -6.72 6.90 -3.46
N ILE A 85 -7.99 6.95 -3.03
CA ILE A 85 -8.38 7.59 -1.76
C ILE A 85 -7.68 6.92 -0.58
N GLY A 86 -7.64 5.58 -0.56
CA GLY A 86 -6.92 4.83 0.48
C GLY A 86 -5.42 5.14 0.51
N LEU A 87 -4.79 5.25 -0.66
CA LEU A 87 -3.37 5.61 -0.80
C LEU A 87 -3.04 7.08 -0.57
N VAL A 88 -4.03 7.96 -0.53
CA VAL A 88 -3.82 9.33 -0.04
C VAL A 88 -3.91 9.34 1.48
N VAL A 89 -5.00 8.82 2.05
CA VAL A 89 -5.29 8.92 3.48
C VAL A 89 -4.33 8.07 4.33
N GLY A 90 -4.02 6.84 3.90
CA GLY A 90 -3.16 5.92 4.65
C GLY A 90 -1.73 6.45 4.82
N PRO A 91 -0.99 6.69 3.72
CA PRO A 91 0.35 7.25 3.74
C PRO A 91 0.43 8.65 4.36
N ALA A 92 -0.56 9.53 4.13
CA ALA A 92 -0.61 10.83 4.81
C ALA A 92 -0.73 10.68 6.33
N GLY A 93 -1.57 9.76 6.80
CA GLY A 93 -1.69 9.42 8.22
C GLY A 93 -0.37 8.86 8.78
N LEU A 94 0.30 7.97 8.06
CA LEU A 94 1.61 7.44 8.45
C LEU A 94 2.71 8.50 8.48
N LEU A 95 2.70 9.44 7.53
CA LEU A 95 3.64 10.56 7.50
C LEU A 95 3.42 11.48 8.69
N TYR A 96 2.17 11.81 9.00
CA TYR A 96 1.81 12.62 10.15
C TYR A 96 2.29 11.98 11.46
N LEU A 97 2.05 10.68 11.63
CA LEU A 97 2.56 9.94 12.79
C LEU A 97 4.10 9.87 12.83
N ASN A 98 4.76 9.72 11.68
CA ASN A 98 6.22 9.72 11.57
C ASN A 98 6.83 11.06 11.99
N LEU A 99 6.19 12.17 11.63
CA LEU A 99 6.64 13.53 11.97
C LEU A 99 6.42 13.86 13.45
N LYS A 100 5.35 13.37 14.06
CA LYS A 100 5.05 13.56 15.47
C LYS A 100 5.84 12.68 16.43
N ARG A 101 6.48 11.61 15.93
CA ARG A 101 7.18 10.64 16.76
C ARG A 101 8.47 11.23 17.37
N HIS A 102 8.75 10.88 18.62
CA HIS A 102 9.94 11.36 19.33
C HIS A 102 11.24 11.01 18.56
N PRO A 103 12.19 11.96 18.42
CA PRO A 103 13.38 11.79 17.57
C PRO A 103 14.24 10.57 17.88
N LEU A 104 14.20 10.09 19.13
CA LEU A 104 14.92 8.91 19.65
C LEU A 104 14.36 7.57 19.16
N HIS A 105 13.13 7.53 18.64
CA HIS A 105 12.51 6.30 18.13
C HIS A 105 12.71 6.18 16.61
N GLY A 106 13.83 5.57 16.21
CA GLY A 106 14.10 5.16 14.84
C GLY A 106 15.49 5.58 14.35
N ASP A 107 16.02 4.82 13.40
CA ASP A 107 17.30 5.10 12.77
C ASP A 107 17.26 6.43 12.00
N ARG A 108 18.20 7.33 12.28
CA ARG A 108 18.28 8.67 11.68
C ARG A 108 18.61 8.60 10.19
N GLU A 109 19.40 7.61 9.76
CA GLU A 109 19.84 7.48 8.37
C GLU A 109 18.75 6.96 7.44
N GLN A 110 17.76 6.21 7.96
CA GLN A 110 16.66 5.66 7.15
C GLN A 110 15.48 6.63 6.96
N LYS A 111 15.41 7.73 7.73
CA LYS A 111 14.30 8.72 7.67
C LYS A 111 14.08 9.36 6.28
N PRO A 112 15.11 9.78 5.51
CA PRO A 112 14.88 10.45 4.23
C PRO A 112 14.32 9.50 3.16
N VAL A 113 14.82 8.25 3.10
CA VAL A 113 14.33 7.25 2.14
C VAL A 113 12.88 6.87 2.42
N ASP A 114 12.53 6.66 3.69
CA ASP A 114 11.16 6.35 4.10
C ASP A 114 10.18 7.46 3.75
N ARG A 115 10.56 8.73 4.02
CA ARG A 115 9.73 9.89 3.73
C ARG A 115 9.58 10.11 2.23
N GLY A 116 10.66 9.93 1.46
CA GLY A 116 10.62 10.00 0.01
C GLY A 116 9.67 8.96 -0.58
N PHE A 117 9.71 7.72 -0.08
CA PHE A 117 8.81 6.67 -0.53
C PHE A 117 7.33 6.95 -0.18
N ILE A 118 7.05 7.41 1.03
CA ILE A 118 5.69 7.82 1.44
C ILE A 118 5.18 8.98 0.59
N PHE A 119 6.03 9.98 0.33
CA PHE A 119 5.68 11.11 -0.54
C PHE A 119 5.36 10.63 -1.96
N LEU A 120 6.15 9.71 -2.50
CA LEU A 120 5.94 9.15 -3.83
C LEU A 120 4.62 8.37 -3.92
N LEU A 121 4.24 7.61 -2.89
CA LEU A 121 2.92 6.96 -2.80
C LEU A 121 1.76 7.96 -2.85
N ILE A 122 1.88 9.07 -2.11
CA ILE A 122 0.88 10.15 -2.11
C ILE A 122 0.84 10.82 -3.48
N LEU A 123 2.00 11.08 -4.09
CA LEU A 123 2.08 11.73 -5.40
C LEU A 123 1.46 10.88 -6.51
N VAL A 124 1.72 9.57 -6.52
CA VAL A 124 1.11 8.62 -7.48
C VAL A 124 -0.40 8.57 -7.32
N SER A 125 -0.90 8.45 -6.09
CA SER A 125 -2.34 8.35 -5.84
C SER A 125 -3.08 9.67 -6.11
N ALA A 126 -2.51 10.80 -5.68
CA ALA A 126 -3.06 12.12 -5.96
C ALA A 126 -3.08 12.43 -7.45
N SER A 127 -1.99 12.17 -8.18
CA SER A 127 -1.95 12.39 -9.64
C SER A 127 -2.95 11.51 -10.38
N GLY A 128 -3.21 10.27 -9.92
CA GLY A 128 -4.25 9.41 -10.49
C GLY A 128 -5.68 9.94 -10.27
N LEU A 129 -5.97 10.46 -9.08
CA LEU A 129 -7.26 11.10 -8.79
C LEU A 129 -7.45 12.41 -9.57
N VAL A 130 -6.39 13.21 -9.71
CA VAL A 130 -6.41 14.43 -10.54
C VAL A 130 -6.64 14.07 -12.01
N LEU A 131 -5.95 13.05 -12.54
CA LEU A 131 -6.17 12.56 -13.91
C LEU A 131 -7.63 12.15 -14.13
N MET A 132 -8.24 11.47 -13.15
CA MET A 132 -9.65 11.09 -13.20
C MET A 132 -10.60 12.30 -13.19
N ALA A 133 -10.30 13.32 -12.37
CA ALA A 133 -11.11 14.55 -12.30
C ALA A 133 -11.06 15.37 -13.60
N PHE A 134 -9.90 15.43 -14.25
CA PHE A 134 -9.67 16.17 -15.49
C PHE A 134 -9.79 15.28 -16.74
N ARG A 135 -10.49 14.14 -16.64
CA ARG A 135 -10.81 13.30 -17.80
C ARG A 135 -11.55 14.12 -18.86
N ASN A 136 -11.25 13.88 -20.14
CA ASN A 136 -11.84 14.59 -21.29
C ASN A 136 -11.46 16.08 -21.42
N THR A 137 -10.39 16.54 -20.75
CA THR A 137 -9.84 17.90 -20.93
C THR A 137 -8.59 17.86 -21.83
N PRO A 138 -8.20 18.99 -22.46
CA PRO A 138 -6.97 19.04 -23.27
C PRO A 138 -5.70 18.75 -22.45
N TYR A 139 -5.75 18.91 -21.13
CA TYR A 139 -4.63 18.63 -20.21
C TYR A 139 -4.46 17.15 -19.90
N MET A 140 -5.40 16.28 -20.32
CA MET A 140 -5.39 14.85 -19.98
C MET A 140 -4.09 14.16 -20.39
N ALA A 141 -3.55 14.47 -21.58
CA ALA A 141 -2.31 13.85 -22.05
C ALA A 141 -1.10 14.20 -21.16
N LEU A 142 -0.99 15.47 -20.73
CA LEU A 142 0.09 15.91 -19.84
C LEU A 142 -0.03 15.29 -18.46
N LEU A 143 -1.25 15.25 -17.90
CA LEU A 143 -1.51 14.60 -16.62
C LEU A 143 -1.22 13.10 -16.67
N LEU A 144 -1.52 12.44 -17.80
CA LEU A 144 -1.24 11.02 -18.00
C LEU A 144 0.26 10.76 -18.04
N ILE A 145 1.04 11.56 -18.77
CA ILE A 145 2.50 11.47 -18.81
C ILE A 145 3.07 11.64 -17.40
N PHE A 146 2.62 12.67 -16.69
CA PHE A 146 3.06 12.92 -15.31
C PHE A 146 2.72 11.75 -14.38
N HIS A 147 1.48 11.27 -14.42
CA HIS A 147 1.05 10.14 -13.61
C HIS A 147 1.89 8.89 -13.92
N LEU A 148 2.06 8.54 -15.20
CA LEU A 148 2.85 7.38 -15.60
C LEU A 148 4.32 7.50 -15.19
N ALA A 149 4.93 8.69 -15.31
CA ALA A 149 6.29 8.94 -14.84
C ALA A 149 6.40 8.67 -13.32
N THR A 150 5.45 9.17 -12.52
CA THR A 150 5.45 8.91 -11.07
C THR A 150 5.27 7.43 -10.74
N VAL A 151 4.40 6.72 -11.48
CA VAL A 151 4.20 5.27 -11.33
C VAL A 151 5.47 4.49 -11.65
N MET A 152 6.17 4.86 -12.74
CA MET A 152 7.44 4.22 -13.11
C MET A 152 8.52 4.46 -12.05
N THR A 153 8.66 5.70 -11.57
CA THR A 153 9.58 6.01 -10.46
C THR A 153 9.23 5.20 -9.21
N PHE A 154 7.94 5.05 -8.90
CA PHE A 154 7.49 4.25 -7.77
C PHE A 154 7.89 2.78 -7.89
N PHE A 155 7.67 2.14 -9.04
CA PHE A 155 8.07 0.75 -9.24
C PHE A 155 9.59 0.56 -9.23
N ILE A 156 10.37 1.52 -9.74
CA ILE A 156 11.83 1.47 -9.68
C ILE A 156 12.34 1.60 -8.25
N THR A 157 11.71 2.46 -7.43
CA THR A 157 12.15 2.72 -6.05
C THR A 157 11.60 1.71 -5.05
N MET A 158 10.51 1.01 -5.36
CA MET A 158 9.86 0.03 -4.49
C MET A 158 10.80 -1.06 -3.92
N PRO A 159 11.72 -1.67 -4.71
CA PRO A 159 12.64 -2.70 -4.20
C PRO A 159 13.64 -2.19 -3.17
N PHE A 160 13.97 -0.89 -3.24
CA PHE A 160 14.95 -0.24 -2.37
C PHE A 160 14.33 0.33 -1.08
N GLY A 161 13.00 0.36 -1.00
CA GLY A 161 12.26 0.88 0.15
C GLY A 161 11.86 -0.19 1.17
N LYS A 162 11.32 0.25 2.32
CA LYS A 162 10.74 -0.64 3.35
C LYS A 162 9.51 -1.43 2.88
N PHE A 163 8.97 -1.10 1.70
CA PHE A 163 7.88 -1.87 1.10
C PHE A 163 8.31 -3.31 0.79
N ALA A 164 9.51 -3.51 0.23
CA ALA A 164 10.09 -4.84 0.01
C ALA A 164 10.29 -5.60 1.33
N HIS A 165 10.71 -4.90 2.40
CA HIS A 165 10.86 -5.49 3.72
C HIS A 165 9.54 -6.05 4.28
N GLY A 166 8.40 -5.41 3.99
CA GLY A 166 7.08 -5.92 4.35
C GLY A 166 6.75 -7.27 3.70
N PHE A 167 7.13 -7.46 2.43
CA PHE A 167 6.98 -8.74 1.73
C PHE A 167 7.92 -9.81 2.31
N TYR A 168 9.19 -9.49 2.52
CA TYR A 168 10.15 -10.44 3.12
C TYR A 168 9.76 -10.85 4.54
N ARG A 169 9.25 -9.91 5.36
CA ARG A 169 8.72 -10.22 6.70
C ARG A 169 7.48 -11.10 6.64
N SER A 170 6.60 -10.88 5.68
CA SER A 170 5.41 -11.74 5.48
C SER A 170 5.83 -13.15 5.03
N ALA A 171 6.80 -13.25 4.12
CA ALA A 171 7.36 -14.51 3.66
C ALA A 171 8.10 -15.27 4.78
N SER A 172 8.84 -14.57 5.65
CA SER A 172 9.54 -15.21 6.78
C SER A 172 8.58 -15.69 7.86
N LEU A 173 7.49 -14.95 8.14
CA LEU A 173 6.43 -15.40 9.05
C LEU A 173 5.69 -16.61 8.47
N LEU A 174 5.43 -16.64 7.16
CA LEU A 174 4.86 -17.79 6.48
C LEU A 174 5.80 -18.99 6.54
N LYS A 175 7.10 -18.79 6.26
CA LYS A 175 8.14 -19.83 6.39
C LYS A 175 8.23 -20.37 7.80
N PHE A 176 8.23 -19.50 8.82
CA PHE A 176 8.24 -19.89 10.22
C PHE A 176 6.99 -20.71 10.60
N ALA A 177 5.81 -20.33 10.11
CA ALA A 177 4.59 -21.13 10.30
C ALA A 177 4.67 -22.50 9.61
N ILE A 178 5.30 -22.58 8.44
CA ILE A 178 5.54 -23.83 7.70
C ILE A 178 6.60 -24.71 8.41
N GLU A 179 7.71 -24.14 8.86
CA GLU A 179 8.77 -24.86 9.58
C GLU A 179 8.31 -25.35 10.95
N GLY A 180 7.54 -24.53 11.68
CA GLY A 180 6.86 -24.95 12.91
C GLY A 180 5.89 -26.11 12.68
N ARG A 181 5.31 -26.24 11.49
CA ARG A 181 4.47 -27.38 11.09
C ARG A 181 5.30 -28.63 10.79
N ILE A 182 6.48 -28.49 10.17
CA ILE A 182 7.39 -29.60 9.87
C ILE A 182 7.99 -30.17 11.16
N SER A 183 8.38 -29.30 12.10
CA SER A 183 8.95 -29.72 13.39
C SER A 183 7.93 -30.33 14.37
N LYS A 184 6.62 -30.09 14.17
CA LYS A 184 5.52 -30.70 14.93
C LYS A 184 4.97 -32.00 14.33
N LYS A 185 5.50 -32.44 13.18
CA LYS A 185 5.16 -33.76 12.64
C LYS A 185 5.97 -34.80 13.44
N PRO A 186 5.32 -35.77 14.12
CA PRO A 186 6.03 -36.83 14.85
C PRO A 186 6.85 -37.71 13.91
#